data_AF-A0AAD5N2P2-F1
#
_entry.id   AF-A0AAD5N2P2-F1
#
_cell.length_a   1.000
_cell.length_b   1.000
_cell.length_c   1.000
_cell.angle_alpha   90.00
_cell.angle_beta   90.00
_cell.angle_gamma   90.00
#
_symmetry.space_group_name_H-M   'P 1'
#
loop_
_entity.id
_entity.type
_entity.pdbx_description
1 polymer ?
#
loop_
_entity_poly.entity_id
_entity_poly.type
_entity_poly.pdbx_seq_one_letter_code
_entity_poly.pdbx_strand_id
1 'polypeptide(L)'
;MFDSREVNIKNKTSGKGKNKKKQQQETMETDAIETEDVDEPDIEESFDKEKVKSLFGQASEALFVLLNKISLSTYTDIRLMTTLLVRDMARIDMCQDSNVEIIENLENFKKLPRLSDRSFALMHRLIDGRHTAGGYMVISRIVYPRLAYWTFELDVIPSSSAIPVSFDTWKNLMVKFVRIRAEKEDKKELSYIFRVLENLYQRCTDRLEYRTRLAQSVLDVLLVLPRKYHFEFVHKLDIFSRTERVAVRNFSIEIAPLLLLNLDLSGPDQCLSDCADGAEKVNEESSRVGDAILPDKSSTNSPTAERWNV
;
A
#
# COMPACT_ATOMS: atom_id res chain seq x y z
N MET A 1 33.50 -40.05 -68.17
CA MET A 1 34.94 -39.76 -68.19
C MET A 1 35.24 -39.05 -66.87
N PHE A 2 36.17 -39.63 -66.11
CA PHE A 2 36.64 -39.33 -64.73
C PHE A 2 36.94 -37.84 -64.51
N ASP A 3 36.80 -37.25 -63.31
CA ASP A 3 37.59 -37.50 -62.11
C ASP A 3 36.91 -36.89 -60.85
N SER A 4 36.56 -37.66 -59.82
CA SER A 4 37.27 -37.90 -58.54
C SER A 4 37.74 -36.67 -57.75
N ARG A 5 37.16 -36.47 -56.55
CA ARG A 5 37.89 -36.46 -55.27
C ARG A 5 36.91 -36.43 -54.07
N GLU A 6 36.88 -37.56 -53.37
CA GLU A 6 36.42 -37.70 -51.99
C GLU A 6 37.41 -37.03 -51.02
N VAL A 7 36.95 -36.55 -49.86
CA VAL A 7 37.30 -37.12 -48.53
C VAL A 7 36.14 -36.87 -47.57
N ASN A 8 35.88 -37.92 -46.80
CA ASN A 8 34.77 -38.22 -45.91
C ASN A 8 35.29 -38.23 -44.47
N ILE A 9 34.63 -37.60 -43.49
CA ILE A 9 34.65 -38.10 -42.09
C ILE A 9 33.23 -37.96 -41.49
N LYS A 10 32.71 -39.12 -41.12
CA LYS A 10 31.45 -39.43 -40.42
C LYS A 10 31.52 -39.04 -38.93
N ASN A 11 30.38 -38.76 -38.30
CA ASN A 11 29.74 -39.74 -37.41
C ASN A 11 28.37 -39.29 -36.88
N LYS A 12 27.39 -40.20 -37.06
CA LYS A 12 26.07 -40.30 -36.41
C LYS A 12 26.22 -41.04 -35.08
N THR A 13 25.31 -40.76 -34.13
CA THR A 13 24.40 -41.69 -33.39
C THR A 13 23.67 -40.88 -32.29
N SER A 14 22.34 -40.72 -32.27
CA SER A 14 21.25 -41.67 -31.94
C SER A 14 21.32 -42.28 -30.54
N GLY A 15 20.31 -42.03 -29.70
CA GLY A 15 20.01 -42.90 -28.54
C GLY A 15 19.06 -42.35 -27.48
N LYS A 16 17.76 -42.59 -27.64
CA LYS A 16 16.73 -42.59 -26.57
C LYS A 16 17.02 -43.68 -25.52
N GLY A 17 16.66 -43.46 -24.25
CA GLY A 17 16.52 -44.56 -23.29
C GLY A 17 16.08 -44.14 -21.88
N LYS A 18 14.81 -44.42 -21.54
CA LYS A 18 14.30 -44.50 -20.16
C LYS A 18 14.91 -45.72 -19.46
N ASN A 19 15.18 -45.66 -18.15
CA ASN A 19 14.92 -46.81 -17.26
C ASN A 19 14.91 -46.47 -15.77
N LYS A 20 14.08 -47.24 -15.06
CA LYS A 20 13.66 -47.16 -13.66
C LYS A 20 13.84 -48.58 -13.09
N LYS A 21 14.64 -48.80 -12.03
CA LYS A 21 14.40 -49.82 -10.95
C LYS A 21 15.59 -50.07 -9.99
N LYS A 22 15.24 -50.04 -8.69
CA LYS A 22 15.45 -51.02 -7.60
C LYS A 22 16.86 -51.47 -7.12
N GLN A 23 17.07 -51.23 -5.81
CA GLN A 23 17.32 -52.17 -4.68
C GLN A 23 18.54 -53.11 -4.63
N GLN A 24 19.35 -52.92 -3.57
CA GLN A 24 20.02 -53.90 -2.66
C GLN A 24 20.71 -53.04 -1.58
N GLN A 25 20.35 -53.01 -0.30
CA GLN A 25 20.35 -54.01 0.79
C GLN A 25 21.73 -54.57 1.12
N GLU A 26 22.36 -54.01 2.16
CA GLU A 26 23.33 -54.69 3.03
C GLU A 26 23.12 -54.22 4.47
N THR A 27 23.15 -55.19 5.38
CA THR A 27 22.74 -55.15 6.78
C THR A 27 24.00 -55.21 7.64
N MET A 28 24.08 -54.47 8.75
CA MET A 28 24.86 -54.89 9.92
C MET A 28 24.35 -54.20 11.19
N GLU A 29 24.05 -55.04 12.18
CA GLU A 29 23.55 -54.75 13.52
C GLU A 29 24.60 -54.02 14.38
N THR A 30 24.19 -53.10 15.27
CA THR A 30 24.49 -53.20 16.71
C THR A 30 23.70 -52.20 17.56
N ASP A 31 23.28 -52.70 18.71
CA ASP A 31 22.95 -52.05 19.97
C ASP A 31 21.63 -51.29 20.15
N ALA A 32 20.74 -51.99 20.84
CA ALA A 32 19.58 -51.50 21.54
C ALA A 32 19.95 -50.37 22.51
N ILE A 33 19.31 -49.22 22.32
CA ILE A 33 19.02 -48.28 23.40
C ILE A 33 17.50 -48.22 23.45
N GLU A 34 16.94 -48.83 24.50
CA GLU A 34 15.56 -48.61 24.93
C GLU A 34 15.39 -47.10 25.14
N THR A 35 14.83 -46.43 24.14
CA THR A 35 14.19 -45.14 24.34
C THR A 35 12.79 -45.50 24.75
N GLU A 36 12.52 -45.37 26.04
CA GLU A 36 11.15 -45.36 26.55
C GLU A 36 10.34 -44.44 25.66
N ASP A 37 9.30 -45.01 25.04
CA ASP A 37 8.23 -44.29 24.37
C ASP A 37 7.66 -43.27 25.36
N VAL A 38 8.24 -42.08 25.38
CA VAL A 38 7.49 -40.90 25.78
C VAL A 38 6.47 -40.78 24.66
N ASP A 39 5.27 -41.27 24.93
CA ASP A 39 4.04 -40.84 24.26
C ASP A 39 4.05 -39.31 24.29
N GLU A 40 4.74 -38.68 23.33
CA GLU A 40 4.41 -37.35 22.90
C GLU A 40 2.95 -37.46 22.51
N PRO A 41 2.03 -36.80 23.22
CA PRO A 41 0.66 -36.80 22.79
C PRO A 41 0.69 -36.30 21.35
N ASP A 42 0.22 -37.14 20.44
CA ASP A 42 -0.02 -36.79 19.06
C ASP A 42 -1.09 -35.70 19.06
N ILE A 43 -0.65 -34.46 19.28
CA ILE A 43 -1.49 -33.26 19.19
C ILE A 43 -1.65 -32.99 17.68
N GLU A 44 -2.29 -33.91 16.97
CA GLU A 44 -3.33 -33.51 16.03
C GLU A 44 -4.55 -33.08 16.85
N GLU A 45 -4.40 -32.02 17.67
CA GLU A 45 -5.57 -31.23 18.07
C GLU A 45 -6.20 -30.78 16.76
N SER A 46 -7.35 -31.35 16.44
CA SER A 46 -8.16 -30.96 15.29
C SER A 46 -8.22 -29.43 15.26
N PHE A 47 -7.58 -28.81 14.27
CA PHE A 47 -7.49 -27.35 14.17
C PHE A 47 -8.89 -26.75 14.04
N ASP A 48 -9.46 -26.32 15.17
CA ASP A 48 -10.79 -25.75 15.23
C ASP A 48 -10.75 -24.29 14.75
N LYS A 49 -10.98 -24.14 13.44
CA LYS A 49 -11.04 -22.85 12.76
C LYS A 49 -12.04 -21.89 13.40
N GLU A 50 -13.16 -22.39 13.91
CA GLU A 50 -14.21 -21.55 14.49
C GLU A 50 -13.83 -21.07 15.89
N LYS A 51 -13.18 -21.92 16.69
CA LYS A 51 -12.58 -21.50 17.96
C LYS A 51 -11.50 -20.44 17.75
N VAL A 52 -10.61 -20.61 16.76
CA VAL A 52 -9.58 -19.61 16.44
C VAL A 52 -10.21 -18.28 16.00
N LYS A 53 -11.22 -18.30 15.12
CA LYS A 53 -11.95 -17.07 14.73
C LYS A 53 -12.63 -16.40 15.92
N SER A 54 -13.24 -17.17 16.82
CA SER A 54 -13.85 -16.66 18.04
C SER A 54 -12.83 -15.96 18.95
N LEU A 55 -11.65 -16.55 19.13
CA LEU A 55 -10.55 -15.94 19.88
C LEU A 55 -10.05 -14.64 19.23
N PHE A 56 -9.89 -14.62 17.90
CA PHE A 56 -9.57 -13.38 17.17
C PHE A 56 -10.67 -12.32 17.32
N GLY A 57 -11.93 -12.73 17.31
CA GLY A 57 -13.07 -11.86 17.61
C GLY A 57 -12.92 -11.21 18.98
N GLN A 58 -12.70 -12.00 20.03
CA GLN A 58 -12.51 -11.49 21.39
C GLN A 58 -11.28 -10.58 21.52
N ALA A 59 -10.16 -10.94 20.87
CA ALA A 59 -8.96 -10.10 20.84
C ALA A 59 -9.21 -8.76 20.14
N SER A 60 -9.98 -8.75 19.03
CA SER A 60 -10.34 -7.53 18.32
C SER A 60 -11.24 -6.61 19.16
N GLU A 61 -12.10 -7.17 20.02
CA GLU A 61 -12.93 -6.40 20.95
C GLU A 61 -12.08 -5.73 22.03
N ALA A 62 -11.10 -6.45 22.58
CA ALA A 62 -10.12 -5.88 23.50
C ALA A 62 -9.32 -4.76 22.82
N LEU A 63 -8.89 -4.95 21.58
CA LEU A 63 -8.18 -3.93 20.80
C LEU A 63 -9.07 -2.70 20.55
N PHE A 64 -10.36 -2.88 20.22
CA PHE A 64 -11.29 -1.77 20.06
C PHE A 64 -11.41 -0.93 21.33
N VAL A 65 -11.52 -1.58 22.50
CA VAL A 65 -11.54 -0.88 23.80
C VAL A 65 -10.21 -0.19 24.07
N LEU A 66 -9.09 -0.83 23.77
CA LEU A 66 -7.76 -0.30 23.97
C LEU A 66 -7.54 0.99 23.17
N LEU A 67 -7.86 0.99 21.86
CA LEU A 67 -7.70 2.14 20.99
C LEU A 67 -8.55 3.34 21.42
N ASN A 68 -9.71 3.09 22.05
CA ASN A 68 -10.53 4.18 22.61
C ASN A 68 -9.94 4.80 23.88
N LYS A 69 -9.12 4.05 24.63
CA LYS A 69 -8.56 4.52 25.90
C LYS A 69 -7.14 5.04 25.77
N ILE A 70 -6.32 4.38 24.95
CA ILE A 70 -4.88 4.61 24.89
C ILE A 70 -4.51 5.24 23.54
N SER A 71 -3.81 6.37 23.61
CA SER A 71 -3.17 6.96 22.45
C SER A 71 -1.96 6.13 22.02
N LEU A 72 -1.80 5.93 20.71
CA LEU A 72 -0.61 5.28 20.14
C LEU A 72 0.40 6.29 19.58
N SER A 73 0.17 7.60 19.74
CA SER A 73 1.04 8.63 19.14
C SER A 73 2.48 8.59 19.64
N THR A 74 2.70 8.20 20.90
CA THR A 74 4.01 8.10 21.54
C THR A 74 4.73 6.78 21.29
N TYR A 75 4.06 5.79 20.69
CA TYR A 75 4.58 4.43 20.52
C TYR A 75 4.68 4.07 19.03
N THR A 76 5.71 4.58 18.35
CA THR A 76 5.84 4.46 16.88
C THR A 76 5.78 3.02 16.38
N ASP A 77 6.52 2.10 17.00
CA ASP A 77 6.55 0.69 16.57
C ASP A 77 5.24 -0.02 16.86
N ILE A 78 4.66 0.20 18.06
CA ILE A 78 3.37 -0.38 18.44
C ILE A 78 2.28 0.10 17.49
N ARG A 79 2.29 1.38 17.12
CA ARG A 79 1.36 1.96 16.14
C ARG A 79 1.50 1.32 14.77
N LEU A 80 2.72 1.11 14.29
CA LEU A 80 2.98 0.42 13.03
C LEU A 80 2.46 -1.01 13.09
N MET A 81 2.88 -1.79 14.09
CA MET A 81 2.47 -3.19 14.26
C MET A 81 0.96 -3.33 14.41
N THR A 82 0.30 -2.43 15.13
CA THR A 82 -1.16 -2.41 15.25
C THR A 82 -1.83 -2.13 13.91
N THR A 83 -1.28 -1.20 13.11
CA THR A 83 -1.78 -0.90 11.76
C THR A 83 -1.64 -2.11 10.84
N LEU A 84 -0.50 -2.81 10.89
CA LEU A 84 -0.26 -4.01 10.09
C LEU A 84 -1.15 -5.18 10.55
N LEU A 85 -1.34 -5.34 11.86
CA LEU A 85 -2.27 -6.33 12.42
C LEU A 85 -3.69 -6.09 11.90
N VAL A 86 -4.19 -4.84 11.97
CA VAL A 86 -5.52 -4.50 11.46
C VAL A 86 -5.63 -4.78 9.96
N ARG A 87 -4.61 -4.45 9.17
CA ARG A 87 -4.55 -4.82 7.74
C ARG A 87 -4.67 -6.33 7.54
N ASP A 88 -3.90 -7.11 8.29
CA ASP A 88 -3.83 -8.56 8.12
C ASP A 88 -5.11 -9.26 8.59
N MET A 89 -5.78 -8.71 9.61
CA MET A 89 -7.12 -9.16 10.00
C MET A 89 -8.12 -9.06 8.86
N ALA A 90 -8.08 -7.97 8.07
CA ALA A 90 -8.99 -7.85 6.95
C ALA A 90 -8.74 -8.89 5.86
N ARG A 91 -7.51 -9.40 5.69
CA ARG A 91 -7.20 -10.41 4.68
C ARG A 91 -7.89 -11.75 4.90
N ILE A 92 -8.30 -12.06 6.13
CA ILE A 92 -8.79 -13.40 6.50
C ILE A 92 -10.09 -13.76 5.79
N ASP A 93 -11.04 -12.83 5.72
CA ASP A 93 -12.39 -13.09 5.21
C ASP A 93 -12.98 -11.91 4.41
N MET A 94 -12.13 -11.08 3.81
CA MET A 94 -12.57 -9.94 2.99
C MET A 94 -13.36 -10.38 1.76
N CYS A 95 -14.42 -9.61 1.48
CA CYS A 95 -15.24 -9.73 0.29
C CYS A 95 -15.82 -8.37 -0.13
N GLN A 96 -16.46 -8.30 -1.31
CA GLN A 96 -16.91 -7.03 -1.91
C GLN A 96 -17.97 -6.28 -1.09
N ASP A 97 -18.70 -7.01 -0.27
CA ASP A 97 -19.74 -6.58 0.66
C ASP A 97 -19.23 -6.43 2.10
N SER A 98 -17.91 -6.46 2.34
CA SER A 98 -17.33 -6.09 3.62
C SER A 98 -17.82 -4.71 4.07
N ASN A 99 -18.23 -4.63 5.33
CA ASN A 99 -18.75 -3.42 5.95
C ASN A 99 -17.59 -2.47 6.23
N VAL A 100 -17.64 -1.29 5.61
CA VAL A 100 -16.61 -0.24 5.74
C VAL A 100 -17.07 0.94 6.61
N GLU A 101 -18.23 0.82 7.27
CA GLU A 101 -18.85 1.91 8.03
C GLU A 101 -18.10 2.24 9.33
N ILE A 102 -18.34 3.45 9.84
CA ILE A 102 -17.83 3.88 11.15
C ILE A 102 -18.64 3.20 12.25
N ILE A 103 -17.93 2.55 13.18
CA ILE A 103 -18.56 1.91 14.35
C ILE A 103 -18.18 2.66 15.61
N GLU A 104 -19.18 3.28 16.24
CA GLU A 104 -18.99 4.20 17.36
C GLU A 104 -18.87 3.54 18.73
N ASN A 105 -19.48 2.37 18.91
CA ASN A 105 -19.57 1.72 20.21
C ASN A 105 -19.22 0.23 20.14
N LEU A 106 -18.81 -0.31 21.29
CA LEU A 106 -18.38 -1.70 21.41
C LEU A 106 -19.53 -2.68 21.13
N GLU A 107 -20.77 -2.32 21.47
CA GLU A 107 -21.92 -3.19 21.27
C GLU A 107 -22.16 -3.47 19.78
N ASN A 108 -22.11 -2.42 18.94
CA ASN A 108 -22.21 -2.55 17.50
C ASN A 108 -20.99 -3.25 16.90
N PHE A 109 -19.80 -3.01 17.47
CA PHE A 109 -18.58 -3.71 17.05
C PHE A 109 -18.66 -5.22 17.27
N LYS A 110 -19.20 -5.66 18.42
CA LYS A 110 -19.40 -7.09 18.74
C LYS A 110 -20.34 -7.79 17.77
N LYS A 111 -21.32 -7.06 17.20
CA LYS A 111 -22.29 -7.58 16.24
C LYS A 111 -21.68 -7.82 14.85
N LEU A 112 -20.46 -7.35 14.59
CA LEU A 112 -19.78 -7.59 13.31
C LEU A 112 -19.31 -9.06 13.22
N PRO A 113 -19.80 -9.83 12.23
CA PRO A 113 -19.51 -11.25 12.13
C PRO A 113 -18.13 -11.55 11.52
N ARG A 114 -17.67 -10.70 10.59
CA ARG A 114 -16.41 -10.90 9.85
C ARG A 114 -15.25 -10.12 10.47
N LEU A 115 -14.05 -10.66 10.36
CA LEU A 115 -12.82 -10.00 10.79
C LEU A 115 -12.47 -8.82 9.88
N SER A 116 -12.82 -8.87 8.60
CA SER A 116 -12.74 -7.76 7.66
C SER A 116 -13.60 -6.57 8.06
N ASP A 117 -14.85 -6.80 8.43
CA ASP A 117 -15.75 -5.73 8.93
C ASP A 117 -15.17 -5.09 10.20
N ARG A 118 -14.70 -5.92 11.13
CA ARG A 118 -14.05 -5.47 12.37
C ARG A 118 -12.76 -4.69 12.08
N SER A 119 -11.99 -5.11 11.08
CA SER A 119 -10.77 -4.41 10.66
C SER A 119 -11.08 -3.01 10.13
N PHE A 120 -12.09 -2.84 9.27
CA PHE A 120 -12.47 -1.49 8.80
C PHE A 120 -12.94 -0.58 9.95
N ALA A 121 -13.71 -1.12 10.89
CA ALA A 121 -14.08 -0.39 12.10
C ALA A 121 -12.85 0.03 12.93
N LEU A 122 -11.83 -0.82 13.05
CA LEU A 122 -10.56 -0.50 13.71
C LEU A 122 -9.71 0.50 12.91
N MET A 123 -9.72 0.44 11.58
CA MET A 123 -9.06 1.44 10.72
C MET A 123 -9.62 2.84 10.97
N HIS A 124 -10.95 2.99 11.08
CA HIS A 124 -11.59 4.26 11.42
C HIS A 124 -11.12 4.82 12.76
N ARG A 125 -10.86 3.95 13.73
CA ARG A 125 -10.29 4.31 15.04
C ARG A 125 -8.84 4.74 14.92
N LEU A 126 -8.02 3.97 14.21
CA LEU A 126 -6.59 4.26 14.03
C LEU A 126 -6.31 5.55 13.25
N ILE A 127 -7.26 6.02 12.45
CA ILE A 127 -7.15 7.31 11.76
C ILE A 127 -7.31 8.50 12.72
N ASP A 128 -7.98 8.33 13.85
CA ASP A 128 -8.18 9.41 14.81
C ASP A 128 -6.83 10.08 15.14
N GLY A 129 -6.85 11.42 15.14
CA GLY A 129 -5.66 12.25 15.33
C GLY A 129 -4.87 11.94 16.60
N ARG A 130 -5.51 11.31 17.60
CA ARG A 130 -4.83 10.80 18.79
C ARG A 130 -3.77 9.75 18.47
N HIS A 131 -3.94 8.90 17.46
CA HIS A 131 -2.99 7.84 17.13
C HIS A 131 -1.95 8.30 16.11
N THR A 132 -2.43 8.94 15.03
CA THR A 132 -1.58 9.46 13.97
C THR A 132 -2.14 10.76 13.43
N ALA A 133 -1.28 11.77 13.28
CA ALA A 133 -1.66 13.00 12.60
C ALA A 133 -2.26 12.71 11.21
N GLY A 134 -3.50 13.15 11.00
CA GLY A 134 -4.24 12.99 9.75
C GLY A 134 -4.37 11.54 9.27
N GLY A 135 -4.32 10.55 10.17
CA GLY A 135 -4.47 9.14 9.81
C GLY A 135 -3.34 8.55 8.97
N TYR A 136 -2.18 9.23 8.93
CA TYR A 136 -1.08 8.91 8.00
C TYR A 136 -0.70 7.42 7.97
N MET A 137 -0.68 6.70 9.10
CA MET A 137 -0.29 5.28 9.13
C MET A 137 -1.28 4.40 8.38
N VAL A 138 -2.58 4.57 8.60
CA VAL A 138 -3.62 3.80 7.90
C VAL A 138 -3.60 4.15 6.40
N ILE A 139 -3.51 5.44 6.10
CA ILE A 139 -3.49 5.94 4.72
C ILE A 139 -2.28 5.38 3.96
N SER A 140 -1.08 5.44 4.54
CA SER A 140 0.16 5.02 3.85
C SER A 140 0.40 3.51 3.82
N ARG A 141 -0.02 2.77 4.86
CA ARG A 141 0.27 1.33 4.99
C ARG A 141 -0.88 0.42 4.56
N ILE A 142 -2.11 0.94 4.51
CA ILE A 142 -3.29 0.16 4.13
C ILE A 142 -3.92 0.69 2.85
N VAL A 143 -4.31 1.97 2.82
CA VAL A 143 -5.06 2.56 1.71
C VAL A 143 -4.19 2.68 0.45
N TYR A 144 -3.07 3.40 0.55
CA TYR A 144 -2.18 3.66 -0.58
C TYR A 144 -1.73 2.39 -1.31
N PRO A 145 -1.21 1.34 -0.64
CA PRO A 145 -0.72 0.16 -1.34
C PRO A 145 -1.85 -0.61 -2.05
N ARG A 146 -3.08 -0.55 -1.52
CA ARG A 146 -4.26 -1.18 -2.13
C ARG A 146 -4.75 -0.41 -3.36
N LEU A 147 -4.72 0.92 -3.32
CA LEU A 147 -4.97 1.75 -4.52
C LEU A 147 -3.90 1.57 -5.59
N ALA A 148 -2.66 1.29 -5.16
CA ALA A 148 -1.50 1.05 -6.02
C ALA A 148 -1.40 -0.40 -6.54
N TYR A 149 -2.30 -1.30 -6.18
CA TYR A 149 -2.20 -2.74 -6.51
C TYR A 149 -0.91 -3.41 -6.01
N TRP A 150 -0.43 -3.06 -4.82
CA TRP A 150 0.73 -3.71 -4.18
C TRP A 150 0.31 -4.93 -3.37
N THR A 151 1.25 -5.87 -3.24
CA THR A 151 1.07 -7.06 -2.41
C THR A 151 0.83 -6.69 -0.95
N PHE A 152 0.42 -7.67 -0.13
CA PHE A 152 0.25 -7.42 1.30
C PHE A 152 1.59 -7.15 1.99
N GLU A 153 2.66 -7.71 1.43
CA GLU A 153 4.05 -7.48 1.80
C GLU A 153 4.56 -6.10 1.37
N LEU A 154 3.70 -5.29 0.73
CA LEU A 154 3.96 -3.92 0.25
C LEU A 154 4.92 -3.85 -0.95
N ASP A 155 4.98 -4.93 -1.73
CA ASP A 155 5.78 -4.99 -2.95
C ASP A 155 4.96 -4.67 -4.20
N VAL A 156 5.63 -4.13 -5.21
CA VAL A 156 5.05 -3.94 -6.54
C VAL A 156 4.88 -5.30 -7.20
N ILE A 157 3.72 -5.57 -7.80
CA ILE A 157 3.49 -6.79 -8.59
C ILE A 157 4.52 -6.83 -9.74
N PRO A 158 5.26 -7.94 -9.91
CA PRO A 158 6.20 -8.07 -11.01
C PRO A 158 5.54 -7.81 -12.37
N SER A 159 6.23 -7.12 -13.27
CA SER A 159 5.71 -6.78 -14.60
C SER A 159 5.31 -8.00 -15.44
N SER A 160 5.87 -9.18 -15.13
CA SER A 160 5.57 -10.45 -15.78
C SER A 160 4.29 -11.14 -15.27
N SER A 161 3.69 -10.66 -14.17
CA SER A 161 2.56 -11.30 -13.51
C SER A 161 1.28 -10.49 -13.72
N ALA A 162 0.16 -11.16 -14.04
CA ALA A 162 -1.15 -10.50 -14.11
C ALA A 162 -1.58 -9.98 -12.73
N ILE A 163 -2.32 -8.87 -12.70
CA ILE A 163 -2.87 -8.31 -11.46
C ILE A 163 -4.11 -9.14 -11.07
N PRO A 164 -4.14 -9.79 -9.89
CA PRO A 164 -5.28 -10.60 -9.48
C PRO A 164 -6.56 -9.76 -9.34
N VAL A 165 -7.70 -10.30 -9.77
CA VAL A 165 -9.02 -9.63 -9.67
C VAL A 165 -9.40 -9.28 -8.23
N SER A 166 -8.92 -10.06 -7.25
CA SER A 166 -9.14 -9.77 -5.82
C SER A 166 -8.58 -8.41 -5.38
N PHE A 167 -7.62 -7.85 -6.11
CA PHE A 167 -7.09 -6.52 -5.83
C PHE A 167 -8.07 -5.42 -6.23
N ASP A 168 -8.93 -5.64 -7.23
CA ASP A 168 -10.01 -4.69 -7.56
C ASP A 168 -11.02 -4.62 -6.42
N THR A 169 -11.30 -5.75 -5.75
CA THR A 169 -12.14 -5.75 -4.53
C THR A 169 -11.52 -4.88 -3.44
N TRP A 170 -10.23 -5.06 -3.16
CA TRP A 170 -9.50 -4.24 -2.19
C TRP A 170 -9.53 -2.76 -2.55
N LYS A 171 -9.24 -2.43 -3.81
CA LYS A 171 -9.28 -1.06 -4.33
C LYS A 171 -10.65 -0.44 -4.10
N ASN A 172 -11.72 -1.15 -4.46
CA ASN A 172 -13.09 -0.65 -4.32
C ASN A 172 -13.48 -0.45 -2.85
N LEU A 173 -13.08 -1.35 -1.94
CA LEU A 173 -13.30 -1.16 -0.51
C LEU A 173 -12.51 0.03 0.05
N MET A 174 -11.28 0.25 -0.40
CA MET A 174 -10.49 1.43 0.00
C MET A 174 -11.12 2.73 -0.52
N VAL A 175 -11.65 2.75 -1.74
CA VAL A 175 -12.40 3.92 -2.25
C VAL A 175 -13.65 4.18 -1.41
N LYS A 176 -14.42 3.14 -1.05
CA LYS A 176 -15.59 3.30 -0.16
C LYS A 176 -15.17 3.83 1.22
N PHE A 177 -14.10 3.29 1.79
CA PHE A 177 -13.55 3.76 3.05
C PHE A 177 -13.14 5.24 2.96
N VAL A 178 -12.41 5.63 1.91
CA VAL A 178 -12.00 7.02 1.68
C VAL A 178 -13.18 7.95 1.50
N ARG A 179 -14.27 7.53 0.84
CA ARG A 179 -15.52 8.30 0.74
C ARG A 179 -16.06 8.68 2.12
N ILE A 180 -16.25 7.69 2.99
CA ILE A 180 -16.74 7.89 4.37
C ILE A 180 -15.82 8.85 5.15
N ARG A 181 -14.52 8.75 4.91
CA ARG A 181 -13.53 9.65 5.52
C ARG A 181 -13.61 11.08 4.97
N ALA A 182 -13.79 11.23 3.66
CA ALA A 182 -13.85 12.53 3.01
C ALA A 182 -15.08 13.34 3.45
N GLU A 183 -16.19 12.67 3.74
CA GLU A 183 -17.42 13.26 4.28
C GLU A 183 -17.23 13.95 5.65
N LYS A 184 -16.17 13.64 6.39
CA LYS A 184 -15.83 14.32 7.65
C LYS A 184 -15.19 15.70 7.47
N GLU A 185 -14.74 16.01 6.26
CA GLU A 185 -14.10 17.27 5.90
C GLU A 185 -12.87 17.64 6.76
N ASP A 186 -12.21 16.66 7.38
CA ASP A 186 -10.96 16.90 8.12
C ASP A 186 -9.84 17.29 7.14
N LYS A 187 -9.42 18.56 7.20
CA LYS A 187 -8.43 19.14 6.28
C LYS A 187 -7.09 18.40 6.30
N LYS A 188 -6.64 17.91 7.46
CA LYS A 188 -5.36 17.19 7.58
C LYS A 188 -5.48 15.82 6.95
N GLU A 189 -6.55 15.10 7.24
CA GLU A 189 -6.81 13.78 6.66
C GLU A 189 -6.96 13.85 5.14
N LEU A 190 -7.77 14.79 4.64
CA LEU A 190 -7.96 15.04 3.21
C LEU A 190 -6.62 15.39 2.52
N SER A 191 -5.75 16.17 3.16
CA SER A 191 -4.42 16.47 2.63
C SER A 191 -3.55 15.21 2.50
N TYR A 192 -3.60 14.28 3.46
CA TYR A 192 -2.86 13.02 3.35
C TYR A 192 -3.45 12.08 2.29
N ILE A 193 -4.79 12.01 2.16
CA ILE A 193 -5.45 11.26 1.10
C ILE A 193 -5.06 11.84 -0.27
N PHE A 194 -5.02 13.16 -0.40
CA PHE A 194 -4.60 13.81 -1.64
C PHE A 194 -3.13 13.53 -1.97
N ARG A 195 -2.23 13.61 -0.98
CA ARG A 195 -0.81 13.23 -1.12
C ARG A 195 -0.63 11.78 -1.58
N VAL A 196 -1.51 10.86 -1.19
CA VAL A 196 -1.50 9.49 -1.72
C VAL A 196 -1.67 9.49 -3.24
N LEU A 197 -2.60 10.29 -3.78
CA LEU A 197 -2.80 10.41 -5.23
C LEU A 197 -1.56 10.96 -5.94
N GLU A 198 -0.90 11.95 -5.33
CA GLU A 198 0.39 12.45 -5.80
C GLU A 198 1.49 11.39 -5.73
N ASN A 199 1.45 10.43 -4.81
CA ASN A 199 2.50 9.41 -4.73
C ASN A 199 2.27 8.22 -5.68
N LEU A 200 1.01 7.94 -6.05
CA LEU A 200 0.67 6.78 -6.88
C LEU A 200 1.42 6.78 -8.22
N TYR A 201 1.57 7.93 -8.88
CA TYR A 201 2.25 7.99 -10.18
C TYR A 201 3.77 7.77 -10.09
N GLN A 202 4.43 8.10 -8.96
CA GLN A 202 5.89 7.98 -8.83
C GLN A 202 6.38 6.54 -8.93
N ARG A 203 5.49 5.60 -8.60
CA ARG A 203 5.70 4.15 -8.59
C ARG A 203 4.94 3.45 -9.72
N CYS A 204 4.39 4.22 -10.67
CA CYS A 204 3.72 3.68 -11.84
C CYS A 204 4.74 3.00 -12.76
N THR A 205 4.51 1.73 -13.08
CA THR A 205 5.31 0.99 -14.06
C THR A 205 4.84 1.36 -15.47
N ASP A 206 5.67 1.16 -16.50
CA ASP A 206 5.29 1.47 -17.88
C ASP A 206 4.34 0.44 -18.51
N ARG A 207 3.93 -0.58 -17.74
CA ARG A 207 3.02 -1.63 -18.18
C ARG A 207 1.60 -1.08 -18.32
N LEU A 208 1.05 -1.13 -19.54
CA LEU A 208 -0.28 -0.61 -19.88
C LEU A 208 -1.37 -1.03 -18.88
N GLU A 209 -1.52 -2.34 -18.62
CA GLU A 209 -2.54 -2.84 -17.67
C GLU A 209 -2.44 -2.17 -16.29
N TYR A 210 -1.22 -2.02 -15.76
CA TYR A 210 -1.00 -1.39 -14.46
C TYR A 210 -1.31 0.10 -14.50
N ARG A 211 -0.88 0.82 -15.55
CA ARG A 211 -1.17 2.25 -15.70
C ARG A 211 -2.67 2.53 -15.77
N THR A 212 -3.39 1.79 -16.60
CA THR A 212 -4.85 1.98 -16.77
C THR A 212 -5.59 1.71 -15.45
N ARG A 213 -5.25 0.63 -14.74
CA ARG A 213 -5.87 0.35 -13.43
C ARG A 213 -5.52 1.39 -12.37
N LEU A 214 -4.28 1.87 -12.34
CA LEU A 214 -3.85 2.92 -11.42
C LEU A 214 -4.55 4.25 -11.72
N ALA A 215 -4.71 4.61 -12.99
CA ALA A 215 -5.42 5.82 -13.42
C ALA A 215 -6.88 5.77 -12.96
N GLN A 216 -7.53 4.61 -13.07
CA GLN A 216 -8.88 4.39 -12.53
C GLN A 216 -8.91 4.54 -11.01
N SER A 217 -7.95 3.96 -10.27
CA SER A 217 -7.88 4.13 -8.81
C SER A 217 -7.76 5.60 -8.40
N VAL A 218 -6.94 6.38 -9.11
CA VAL A 218 -6.78 7.82 -8.85
C VAL A 218 -8.07 8.56 -9.14
N LEU A 219 -8.72 8.28 -10.27
CA LEU A 219 -10.02 8.90 -10.61
C LEU A 219 -11.07 8.57 -9.55
N ASP A 220 -11.22 7.31 -9.16
CA ASP A 220 -12.23 6.86 -8.21
C ASP A 220 -12.10 7.56 -6.85
N VAL A 221 -10.86 7.77 -6.39
CA VAL A 221 -10.61 8.53 -5.16
C VAL A 221 -10.83 10.01 -5.38
N LEU A 222 -10.38 10.57 -6.51
CA LEU A 222 -10.56 12.00 -6.79
C LEU A 222 -12.03 12.37 -6.78
N LEU A 223 -12.90 11.56 -7.39
CA LEU A 223 -14.35 11.78 -7.45
C LEU A 223 -15.05 11.77 -6.09
N VAL A 224 -14.45 11.20 -5.04
CA VAL A 224 -15.01 11.25 -3.68
C VAL A 224 -14.42 12.37 -2.83
N LEU A 225 -13.39 13.06 -3.31
CA LEU A 225 -12.81 14.22 -2.64
C LEU A 225 -13.56 15.51 -3.00
N PRO A 226 -13.52 16.54 -2.12
CA PRO A 226 -14.05 17.86 -2.43
C PRO A 226 -13.44 18.46 -3.71
N ARG A 227 -14.24 19.23 -4.46
CA ARG A 227 -13.89 19.78 -5.78
C ARG A 227 -12.57 20.54 -5.82
N LYS A 228 -12.17 21.21 -4.73
CA LYS A 228 -10.86 21.89 -4.63
C LYS A 228 -9.68 20.97 -4.98
N TYR A 229 -9.76 19.69 -4.62
CA TYR A 229 -8.72 18.71 -4.91
C TYR A 229 -8.72 18.26 -6.38
N HIS A 230 -9.83 18.41 -7.10
CA HIS A 230 -9.89 18.14 -8.54
C HIS A 230 -9.04 19.17 -9.29
N PHE A 231 -9.22 20.46 -8.97
CA PHE A 231 -8.41 21.54 -9.52
C PHE A 231 -6.94 21.39 -9.14
N GLU A 232 -6.65 21.09 -7.87
CA GLU A 232 -5.28 20.86 -7.41
C GLU A 232 -4.63 19.68 -8.17
N PHE A 233 -5.38 18.60 -8.41
CA PHE A 233 -4.87 17.45 -9.17
C PHE A 233 -4.56 17.80 -10.63
N VAL A 234 -5.43 18.58 -11.29
CA VAL A 234 -5.19 19.02 -12.67
C VAL A 234 -3.92 19.89 -12.75
N HIS A 235 -3.71 20.79 -11.79
CA HIS A 235 -2.46 21.56 -11.73
C HIS A 235 -1.23 20.65 -11.55
N LYS A 236 -1.35 19.64 -10.69
CA LYS A 236 -0.28 18.64 -10.50
C LYS A 236 -0.03 17.82 -11.77
N LEU A 237 -1.08 17.50 -12.52
CA LEU A 237 -0.97 16.77 -13.79
C LEU A 237 -0.15 17.53 -14.84
N ASP A 238 -0.28 18.87 -14.92
CA ASP A 238 0.56 19.70 -15.80
C ASP A 238 2.04 19.56 -15.41
N ILE A 239 2.36 19.64 -14.12
CA ILE A 239 3.73 19.42 -13.62
C ILE A 239 4.23 18.02 -13.98
N PHE A 240 3.40 16.99 -13.78
CA PHE A 240 3.76 15.60 -14.08
C PHE A 240 4.01 15.35 -15.56
N SER A 241 3.26 16.02 -16.45
CA SER A 241 3.42 15.87 -17.89
C SER A 241 4.77 16.38 -18.41
N ARG A 242 5.42 17.29 -17.68
CA ARG A 242 6.69 17.94 -18.04
C ARG A 242 7.93 17.26 -17.46
N THR A 243 7.76 16.20 -16.68
CA THR A 243 8.89 15.47 -16.09
C THR A 243 9.68 14.68 -17.14
N GLU A 244 10.97 14.45 -16.89
CA GLU A 244 11.83 13.62 -17.75
C GLU A 244 11.48 12.12 -17.67
N ARG A 245 10.79 11.69 -16.61
CA ARG A 245 10.41 10.27 -16.41
C ARG A 245 9.27 9.86 -17.36
N VAL A 246 9.60 9.04 -18.35
CA VAL A 246 8.67 8.52 -19.38
C VAL A 246 7.40 7.91 -18.78
N ALA A 247 7.53 7.04 -17.78
CA ALA A 247 6.39 6.36 -17.16
C ALA A 247 5.36 7.34 -16.56
N VAL A 248 5.82 8.46 -16.01
CA VAL A 248 4.95 9.50 -15.44
C VAL A 248 4.22 10.26 -16.55
N ARG A 249 4.91 10.60 -17.64
CA ARG A 249 4.25 11.23 -18.81
C ARG A 249 3.20 10.31 -19.43
N ASN A 250 3.52 9.02 -19.58
CA ASN A 250 2.58 8.02 -20.09
C ASN A 250 1.35 7.89 -19.17
N PHE A 251 1.55 7.93 -17.85
CA PHE A 251 0.45 7.99 -16.90
C PHE A 251 -0.39 9.26 -17.06
N SER A 252 0.24 10.43 -17.25
CA SER A 252 -0.47 11.69 -17.46
C SER A 252 -1.35 11.66 -18.71
N ILE A 253 -0.86 11.06 -19.80
CA ILE A 253 -1.63 10.86 -21.04
C ILE A 253 -2.80 9.90 -20.81
N GLU A 254 -2.62 8.85 -20.01
CA GLU A 254 -3.66 7.86 -19.69
C GLU A 254 -4.81 8.46 -18.87
N ILE A 255 -4.48 9.25 -17.85
CA ILE A 255 -5.49 9.78 -16.92
C ILE A 255 -6.22 11.02 -17.46
N ALA A 256 -5.60 11.80 -18.35
CA ALA A 256 -6.19 13.04 -18.85
C ALA A 256 -7.58 12.84 -19.52
N PRO A 257 -7.80 11.87 -20.43
CA PRO A 257 -9.12 11.61 -20.99
C PRO A 257 -10.15 11.22 -19.92
N LEU A 258 -9.74 10.47 -18.90
CA LEU A 258 -10.62 10.07 -17.79
C LEU A 258 -11.08 11.30 -16.99
N LEU A 259 -10.18 12.24 -16.70
CA LEU A 259 -10.53 13.48 -16.01
C LEU A 259 -11.49 14.34 -16.84
N LEU A 260 -11.22 14.50 -18.14
CA LEU A 260 -12.08 15.30 -19.02
C LEU A 260 -13.50 14.76 -19.13
N LEU A 261 -13.67 13.44 -19.06
CA LEU A 261 -14.98 12.80 -19.14
C LEU A 261 -15.77 12.89 -17.83
N ASN A 262 -15.09 12.89 -16.68
CA ASN A 262 -15.73 12.70 -15.37
C ASN A 262 -15.75 13.96 -14.49
N LEU A 263 -14.88 14.94 -14.76
CA LEU A 263 -14.87 16.20 -14.03
C LEU A 263 -15.77 17.21 -14.74
N ASP A 264 -16.72 17.78 -14.00
CA ASP A 264 -17.50 18.91 -14.50
C ASP A 264 -16.65 20.19 -14.45
N LEU A 265 -16.13 20.57 -15.61
CA LEU A 265 -15.38 21.80 -15.85
C LEU A 265 -16.26 22.95 -16.38
N SER A 266 -17.58 22.73 -16.50
CA SER A 266 -18.50 23.68 -17.16
C SER A 266 -19.16 24.70 -16.22
N GLY A 267 -18.80 24.68 -14.93
CA GLY A 267 -19.32 25.59 -13.91
C GLY A 267 -18.57 26.93 -13.83
N PRO A 268 -19.19 27.99 -13.27
CA PRO A 268 -18.51 29.26 -13.02
C PRO A 268 -17.32 29.06 -12.06
N ASP A 269 -16.22 29.77 -12.31
CA ASP A 269 -15.04 29.78 -11.46
C ASP A 269 -15.43 30.21 -10.04
N GLN A 270 -15.47 29.27 -9.10
CA GLN A 270 -15.54 29.62 -7.68
C GLN A 270 -14.16 30.18 -7.32
N CYS A 271 -14.06 31.51 -7.23
CA CYS A 271 -12.85 32.20 -6.79
C CYS A 271 -12.27 31.53 -5.54
N LEU A 272 -11.05 31.02 -5.66
CA LEU A 272 -10.22 30.56 -4.54
C LEU A 272 -9.71 31.78 -3.75
N SER A 273 -10.57 32.49 -3.01
CA SER A 273 -10.20 33.75 -2.35
C SER A 273 -10.07 33.68 -0.82
N ASP A 274 -9.94 32.50 -0.21
CA ASP A 274 -9.89 32.39 1.27
C ASP A 274 -8.53 31.94 1.84
N CYS A 275 -7.42 32.12 1.11
CA CYS A 275 -6.08 31.81 1.62
C CYS A 275 -5.00 32.78 1.06
N ALA A 276 -5.13 34.07 1.31
CA ALA A 276 -4.01 35.00 1.15
C ALA A 276 -4.16 36.18 2.11
N ASP A 277 -3.87 35.95 3.39
CA ASP A 277 -3.55 37.04 4.31
C ASP A 277 -2.37 36.60 5.17
N GLY A 278 -1.21 37.19 4.92
CA GLY A 278 0.00 36.93 5.70
C GLY A 278 1.31 36.90 4.92
N ALA A 279 1.52 37.79 3.94
CA ALA A 279 2.88 38.09 3.48
C ALA A 279 2.93 39.42 2.72
N GLU A 280 2.89 40.55 3.44
CA GLU A 280 3.50 41.77 2.91
C GLU A 280 3.93 42.68 4.06
N LYS A 281 5.25 42.83 4.22
CA LYS A 281 5.91 44.11 4.54
C LYS A 281 7.41 43.94 4.32
N VAL A 282 7.85 44.38 3.14
CA VAL A 282 9.22 44.79 2.83
C VAL A 282 9.27 46.31 2.95
N ASN A 283 10.26 46.83 3.69
CA ASN A 283 11.18 47.90 3.25
C ASN A 283 12.13 48.23 4.41
N GLU A 284 13.42 47.95 4.26
CA GLU A 284 14.47 48.85 3.74
C GLU A 284 14.86 49.92 4.76
N GLU A 285 16.08 49.81 5.31
CA GLU A 285 17.08 50.87 5.16
C GLU A 285 18.49 50.43 5.58
N SER A 286 19.45 51.12 4.98
CA SER A 286 20.85 50.78 4.78
C SER A 286 21.78 51.38 5.86
N SER A 287 22.92 50.72 6.08
CA SER A 287 24.29 51.32 6.08
C SER A 287 25.21 51.05 7.29
N ARG A 288 26.43 50.58 6.95
CA ARG A 288 27.76 50.73 7.62
C ARG A 288 27.93 49.98 8.97
N VAL A 289 29.02 49.28 9.32
CA VAL A 289 30.50 49.40 9.14
C VAL A 289 31.07 47.95 9.29
N GLY A 290 31.94 47.43 8.43
CA GLY A 290 33.40 47.41 8.64
C GLY A 290 33.86 46.61 9.88
N ASP A 291 34.25 45.34 9.73
CA ASP A 291 35.58 44.83 10.07
C ASP A 291 35.68 43.29 10.02
N ALA A 292 36.91 42.85 9.77
CA ALA A 292 37.35 41.49 9.49
C ALA A 292 37.08 40.48 10.62
N ILE A 293 37.06 39.19 10.25
CA ILE A 293 37.84 38.06 10.84
C ILE A 293 37.28 36.74 10.25
N LEU A 294 38.12 36.02 9.50
CA LEU A 294 38.03 34.55 9.30
C LEU A 294 38.41 33.88 10.63
N PRO A 295 37.76 32.78 11.07
CA PRO A 295 38.01 31.50 10.39
C PRO A 295 36.86 30.47 10.41
N ASP A 296 37.00 29.53 9.46
CA ASP A 296 36.76 28.09 9.56
C ASP A 296 35.45 27.56 10.16
N LYS A 297 34.60 26.97 9.29
CA LYS A 297 33.61 25.95 9.68
C LYS A 297 33.48 24.86 8.63
N SER A 298 33.94 23.70 9.05
CA SER A 298 33.45 22.37 8.71
C SER A 298 31.92 22.27 8.67
N SER A 299 31.47 21.37 7.78
CA SER A 299 30.23 20.59 7.85
C SER A 299 28.94 21.31 8.26
N THR A 300 28.02 21.49 7.32
CA THR A 300 26.59 21.23 7.59
C THR A 300 25.90 20.72 6.34
N ASN A 301 25.43 19.48 6.45
CA ASN A 301 24.50 18.83 5.55
C ASN A 301 23.24 19.68 5.38
N SER A 302 22.89 19.97 4.13
CA SER A 302 21.54 20.31 3.71
C SER A 302 20.60 19.10 3.94
N PRO A 303 19.45 19.23 4.62
CA PRO A 303 18.49 18.14 4.74
C PRO A 303 17.82 17.89 3.39
N THR A 304 18.24 16.79 2.78
CA THR A 304 17.55 16.02 1.75
C THR A 304 16.05 15.93 1.95
N ALA A 305 15.33 16.01 0.84
CA ALA A 305 13.97 15.54 0.64
C ALA A 305 13.70 14.26 1.47
N GLU A 306 12.68 14.32 2.32
CA GLU A 306 12.13 13.14 2.98
C GLU A 306 11.58 12.19 1.90
N ARG A 307 12.45 11.29 1.48
CA ARG A 307 12.14 10.11 0.71
C ARG A 307 11.26 9.23 1.60
N TRP A 308 10.04 8.98 1.16
CA TRP A 308 9.11 8.08 1.84
C TRP A 308 9.68 6.67 1.74
N ASN A 309 10.49 6.29 2.73
CA ASN A 309 10.92 4.92 2.93
C ASN A 309 9.70 4.18 3.49
N VAL A 310 8.97 3.55 2.57
CA VAL A 310 8.02 2.48 2.88
C VAL A 310 8.83 1.28 3.33
#